data_AF-A0A3C2E3J9-F1
#
_entry.id   AF-A0A3C2E3J9-F1
#
_cell.length_a   1.000
_cell.length_b   1.000
_cell.length_c   1.000
_cell.angle_alpha   90.00
_cell.angle_beta   90.00
_cell.angle_gamma   90.00
#
_symmetry.space_group_name_H-M   'P 1'
#
loop_
_entity.id
_entity.type
_entity.pdbx_description
1 polymer ?
#
loop_
_entity_poly.entity_id
_entity_poly.type
_entity_poly.pdbx_seq_one_letter_code
_entity_poly.pdbx_strand_id
1 'polypeptide(L)' 'MSALTDIAAGARHIRSIQRPDGSIPWLKAGIWDPWNHGESVMALAVAGEWDAARGGLDCLAAR' A
#
# COMPACT_ATOMS: atom_id res chain seq x y z
N MET A 1 -11.97 -17.88 10.15
CA MET A 1 -11.70 -16.42 10.12
C MET A 1 -12.63 -15.81 9.08
N SER A 2 -13.38 -14.79 9.48
CA SER A 2 -14.64 -14.32 8.87
C SER A 2 -14.61 -14.16 7.34
N ALA A 3 -15.67 -14.61 6.66
CA ALA A 3 -15.93 -14.40 5.23
C ALA A 3 -16.12 -12.91 4.83
N LEU A 4 -15.89 -11.96 5.75
CA LEU A 4 -16.09 -10.53 5.56
C LEU A 4 -14.80 -9.73 5.35
N THR A 5 -13.61 -10.34 5.43
CA THR A 5 -12.36 -9.57 5.31
C THR A 5 -11.26 -10.38 4.60
N ASP A 6 -11.21 -10.25 3.26
CA ASP A 6 -10.11 -10.78 2.44
C ASP A 6 -8.96 -9.77 2.39
N ILE A 7 -8.06 -9.86 3.38
CA ILE A 7 -6.86 -9.02 3.47
C ILE A 7 -5.96 -9.21 2.25
N ALA A 8 -5.90 -10.42 1.70
CA ALA A 8 -5.07 -10.70 0.53
C ALA A 8 -5.63 -9.99 -0.72
N ALA A 9 -6.96 -9.92 -0.89
CA ALA A 9 -7.57 -9.11 -1.94
C ALA A 9 -7.27 -7.62 -1.78
N GLY A 10 -7.37 -7.09 -0.55
CA GLY A 10 -7.02 -5.70 -0.26
C GLY A 10 -5.55 -5.38 -0.61
N ALA A 11 -4.62 -6.23 -0.18
CA ALA A 11 -3.21 -6.09 -0.50
C ALA A 11 -2.93 -6.16 -2.01
N ARG A 12 -3.56 -7.10 -2.75
CA ARG A 12 -3.46 -7.15 -4.21
C ARG A 12 -3.95 -5.87 -4.88
N HIS A 13 -5.03 -5.26 -4.37
CA HIS A 13 -5.49 -3.98 -4.88
C HIS A 13 -4.47 -2.87 -4.63
N ILE A 14 -3.94 -2.75 -3.40
CA ILE A 14 -2.90 -1.78 -3.05
C ILE A 14 -1.67 -1.96 -3.94
N ARG A 15 -1.20 -3.20 -4.15
CA ARG A 15 -0.08 -3.52 -5.07
C ARG A 15 -0.36 -3.08 -6.50
N SER A 16 -1.61 -3.20 -6.96
CA SER A 16 -1.98 -2.83 -8.33
C SER A 16 -1.93 -1.32 -8.60
N ILE A 17 -2.00 -0.49 -7.54
CA ILE A 17 -1.94 0.97 -7.64
C ILE A 17 -0.60 1.54 -7.16
N GLN A 18 0.21 0.76 -6.44
CA GLN A 18 1.57 1.15 -6.05
C GLN A 18 2.43 1.39 -7.31
N ARG A 19 3.06 2.55 -7.36
CA ARG A 19 3.91 2.98 -8.48
C ARG A 19 5.35 2.45 -8.30
N PRO A 20 6.16 2.44 -9.38
CA PRO A 20 7.54 1.96 -9.32
C PRO A 20 8.44 2.73 -8.33
N ASP A 21 8.11 4.00 -8.04
CA ASP A 21 8.83 4.83 -7.07
C ASP A 21 8.41 4.57 -5.61
N GLY A 22 7.59 3.54 -5.38
CA GLY A 22 7.07 3.16 -4.07
C GLY A 22 5.78 3.88 -3.68
N SER A 23 5.38 4.97 -4.36
CA SER A 23 4.21 5.77 -3.98
C SER A 23 2.89 5.02 -4.19
N ILE A 24 1.95 5.19 -3.25
CA ILE A 24 0.63 4.56 -3.26
C ILE A 24 -0.44 5.66 -3.19
N PRO A 25 -1.00 6.09 -4.33
CA PRO A 25 -2.09 7.08 -4.36
C PRO A 25 -3.42 6.47 -3.90
N TRP A 26 -4.44 7.30 -3.67
CA TRP A 26 -5.79 6.84 -3.30
C TRP A 26 -6.39 5.89 -4.34
N LEU A 27 -6.09 6.16 -5.60
CA LEU A 27 -6.54 5.44 -6.79
C LEU A 27 -5.50 5.64 -7.89
N LYS A 28 -5.51 4.78 -8.92
CA LYS A 28 -4.43 4.69 -9.92
C LYS A 28 -4.00 6.04 -10.53
N ALA A 29 -4.95 6.89 -10.88
CA ALA A 29 -4.73 8.24 -11.42
C ALA A 29 -4.99 9.36 -10.39
N GLY A 30 -4.91 9.04 -9.10
CA GLY A 30 -5.35 9.90 -8.01
C GLY A 30 -4.23 10.65 -7.30
N ILE A 31 -4.67 11.41 -6.29
CA ILE A 31 -3.82 12.16 -5.37
C ILE A 31 -3.05 11.18 -4.49
N TRP A 32 -1.82 11.55 -4.19
CA TRP A 32 -1.02 10.93 -3.15
C TRP A 32 -1.00 11.86 -1.94
N ASP A 33 -1.30 11.32 -0.75
CA ASP A 33 -1.08 11.99 0.53
C ASP A 33 -0.36 11.01 1.48
N PRO A 34 0.39 11.52 2.47
CA PRO A 34 1.23 10.68 3.32
C PRO A 34 0.43 9.76 4.25
N TRP A 35 -0.80 10.11 4.64
CA TRP A 35 -1.58 9.31 5.58
C TRP A 35 -2.19 8.09 4.91
N ASN A 36 -2.93 8.25 3.81
CA ASN A 36 -3.46 7.12 3.03
C ASN A 36 -2.31 6.21 2.55
N HIS A 37 -1.19 6.81 2.15
CA HIS A 37 -0.01 6.07 1.75
C HIS A 37 0.54 5.22 2.90
N GLY A 38 0.71 5.80 4.09
CA GLY A 38 1.16 5.09 5.29
C GLY A 38 0.21 3.96 5.70
N GLU A 39 -1.10 4.17 5.65
CA GLU A 39 -2.11 3.14 5.93
C GLU A 39 -2.02 1.97 4.93
N SER A 40 -1.82 2.29 3.65
CA SER A 40 -1.62 1.28 2.62
C SER A 40 -0.34 0.47 2.85
N VAL A 41 0.74 1.12 3.29
CA VAL A 41 1.99 0.45 3.67
C VAL A 41 1.79 -0.49 4.87
N MET A 42 1.04 -0.06 5.88
CA MET A 42 0.70 -0.93 7.02
C MET A 42 -0.11 -2.15 6.58
N ALA A 43 -1.07 -1.97 5.67
CA ALA A 43 -1.85 -3.09 5.13
C ALA A 43 -0.99 -4.09 4.34
N LEU A 44 -0.03 -3.61 3.54
CA LEU A 44 0.94 -4.47 2.84
C LEU A 44 1.78 -5.29 3.84
N ALA A 45 2.26 -4.66 4.91
CA ALA A 45 3.03 -5.33 5.96
C ALA A 45 2.20 -6.42 6.66
N VAL A 46 0.95 -6.13 7.04
CA VAL A 46 0.03 -7.11 7.65
C VAL A 46 -0.25 -8.29 6.71
N ALA A 47 -0.30 -8.04 5.40
CA ALA A 47 -0.51 -9.07 4.39
C ALA A 47 0.77 -9.87 4.02
N GLY A 48 1.94 -9.51 4.56
CA GLY A 48 3.21 -10.17 4.27
C GLY A 48 3.92 -9.70 2.98
N GLU A 49 3.46 -8.61 2.37
CA GLU A 49 4.05 -8.00 1.16
C GLU A 49 5.26 -7.12 1.54
N TRP A 50 6.31 -7.72 2.10
CA TRP A 50 7.41 -6.98 2.75
C TRP A 50 8.21 -6.06 1.83
N ASP A 51 8.50 -6.49 0.60
CA ASP A 51 9.25 -5.67 -0.37
C ASP A 51 8.44 -4.44 -0.79
N ALA A 52 7.13 -4.62 -0.96
CA ALA A 52 6.20 -3.55 -1.30
C ALA A 52 6.04 -2.54 -0.15
N ALA A 53 5.92 -3.05 1.08
CA ALA A 53 5.86 -2.24 2.28
C ALA A 53 7.14 -1.44 2.46
N ARG A 54 8.32 -2.06 2.27
CA ARG A 54 9.61 -1.37 2.32
C ARG A 54 9.70 -0.25 1.29
N GLY A 55 9.38 -0.52 0.03
CA GLY A 55 9.40 0.51 -1.02
C GLY A 55 8.46 1.68 -0.72
N GLY A 56 7.31 1.41 -0.10
CA GLY A 56 6.41 2.46 0.39
C GLY A 56 7.01 3.27 1.56
N LEU A 57 7.62 2.61 2.55
CA LEU A 57 8.31 3.31 3.63
C LEU A 57 9.45 4.19 3.12
N ASP A 58 10.26 3.70 2.18
CA ASP A 58 11.36 4.46 1.58
C ASP A 58 10.81 5.69 0.82
N CYS A 59 9.72 5.51 0.08
CA CYS A 59 9.00 6.59 -0.61
C CYS A 59 8.48 7.66 0.36
N LEU A 60 7.93 7.26 1.50
CA LEU A 60 7.40 8.16 2.54
C LEU A 60 8.53 8.90 3.26
N ALA A 61 9.62 8.22 3.60
CA ALA A 61 10.76 8.83 4.29
C ALA A 61 11.52 9.86 3.43
N ALA A 62 11.47 9.71 2.11
CA ALA A 62 12.13 10.61 1.17
C ALA A 62 11.32 11.87 0.82
N ARG A 63 10.13 12.08 1.39
CA ARG A 63 9.21 13.18 1.08
C ARG A 63 8.84 13.95 2.34
#